data_AF-A0A6B3H4Y5-F1
#
_entry.id   AF-A0A6B3H4Y5-F1
#
_cell.length_a   1.000
_cell.length_b   1.000
_cell.length_c   1.000
_cell.angle_alpha   90.00
_cell.angle_beta   90.00
_cell.angle_gamma   90.00
#
_symmetry.space_group_name_H-M   'P 1'
#
loop_
_entity.id
_entity.type
_entity.pdbx_description
1 polymer ?
#
loop_
_entity_poly.entity_id
_entity_poly.type
_entity_poly.pdbx_seq_one_letter_code
_entity_poly.pdbx_strand_id
1 'polypeptide(L)'
;ESGIDISNANTLIVERGDNFGLSQLHQLRGRVGRGRDRGYAYFLYPPEKPLTETAHERLATIAQHTEMGAGMYVAMKDLEIRGAGNLLGGEQSGHIAGVGFDLYIRMVGEAVADYRAQMDGSVEEEPPLEVKIELPVDAHVPHDYAPG
;
A
#
# COMPACT_ATOMS: atom_id res chain seq x y z
N GLU A 1 2.77 -4.12 26.92
CA GLU A 1 2.42 -5.33 26.15
C GLU A 1 3.72 -6.07 25.85
N SER A 2 3.85 -7.28 26.39
CA SER A 2 5.11 -7.98 26.61
C SER A 2 5.88 -8.25 25.29
N GLY A 3 7.11 -7.75 25.21
CA GLY A 3 8.06 -7.97 24.11
C GLY A 3 8.68 -9.37 24.14
N ILE A 4 7.85 -10.41 24.26
CA ILE A 4 8.32 -11.79 24.17
C ILE A 4 8.50 -12.10 22.69
N ASP A 5 9.76 -12.14 22.27
CA ASP A 5 10.17 -12.74 21.01
C ASP A 5 10.17 -14.27 21.20
N ILE A 6 9.21 -14.96 20.59
CA ILE A 6 9.07 -16.41 20.70
C ILE A 6 9.69 -17.02 19.46
N SER A 7 11.03 -17.09 19.43
CA SER A 7 11.78 -17.58 18.27
C SER A 7 11.43 -19.02 17.84
N ASN A 8 10.82 -19.82 18.74
CA ASN A 8 10.39 -21.18 18.46
C ASN A 8 8.90 -21.33 18.09
N ALA A 9 8.12 -20.25 18.12
CA ALA A 9 6.73 -20.30 17.66
C ALA A 9 6.68 -20.17 16.14
N ASN A 10 5.99 -21.11 15.49
CA ASN A 10 5.75 -21.13 14.05
C ASN A 10 4.28 -20.82 13.69
N THR A 11 3.39 -20.75 14.67
CA THR A 11 1.96 -20.50 14.45
C THR A 11 1.46 -19.42 15.40
N LEU A 12 0.84 -18.40 14.83
CA LEU A 12 0.16 -17.32 15.54
C LEU A 12 -1.35 -17.42 15.25
N ILE A 13 -2.17 -17.39 16.29
CA ILE A 13 -3.62 -17.28 16.17
C ILE A 13 -4.04 -16.03 16.94
N VAL A 14 -4.66 -15.09 16.24
CA VAL A 14 -5.17 -13.84 16.82
C VAL A 14 -6.68 -13.89 16.76
N GLU A 15 -7.29 -14.03 17.92
CA GLU A 15 -8.73 -13.84 18.08
C GLU A 15 -9.07 -12.35 17.95
N ARG A 16 -10.20 -12.02 17.33
CA ARG A 16 -10.67 -10.64 17.13
C ARG A 16 -9.67 -9.75 16.39
N GLY A 17 -9.09 -10.25 15.31
CA GLY A 17 -8.18 -9.52 14.42
C GLY A 17 -8.78 -8.23 13.86
N ASP A 18 -10.11 -8.15 13.77
CA ASP A 18 -10.90 -6.97 13.36
C ASP A 18 -10.63 -5.71 14.22
N ASN A 19 -10.25 -5.90 15.48
CA ASN A 19 -10.02 -4.80 16.42
C ASN A 19 -8.62 -4.17 16.31
N PHE A 20 -7.69 -4.80 15.59
CA PHE A 20 -6.29 -4.35 15.54
C PHE A 20 -6.03 -3.41 14.36
N GLY A 21 -5.18 -2.40 14.59
CA GLY A 21 -4.65 -1.56 13.52
C GLY A 21 -3.74 -2.36 12.58
N LEU A 22 -3.59 -1.89 11.33
CA LEU A 22 -2.77 -2.57 10.33
C LEU A 22 -1.31 -2.73 10.78
N SER A 23 -0.75 -1.69 11.42
CA SER A 23 0.59 -1.73 11.98
C SER A 23 0.74 -2.76 13.12
N GLN A 24 -0.28 -2.93 13.96
CA GLN A 24 -0.29 -3.92 15.03
C GLN A 24 -0.35 -5.34 14.47
N LEU A 25 -1.22 -5.58 13.48
CA LEU A 25 -1.31 -6.86 12.77
C LEU A 25 0.04 -7.23 12.12
N HIS A 26 0.70 -6.26 11.50
CA HIS A 26 2.03 -6.44 10.91
C HIS A 26 3.10 -6.78 11.96
N GLN A 27 3.11 -6.07 13.09
CA GLN A 27 4.04 -6.35 14.19
C GLN A 27 3.81 -7.73 14.79
N LEU A 28 2.55 -8.14 15.01
CA LEU A 28 2.20 -9.47 15.53
C LEU A 28 2.65 -10.57 14.57
N ARG A 29 2.36 -10.43 13.28
CA ARG A 29 2.83 -11.35 12.23
C ARG A 29 4.36 -11.49 12.22
N GLY A 30 5.08 -10.38 12.40
CA GLY A 30 6.55 -10.38 12.43
C GLY A 30 7.19 -11.09 13.63
N ARG A 31 6.39 -11.57 14.60
CA ARG A 31 6.87 -12.36 15.76
C ARG A 31 6.92 -13.85 15.49
N VAL A 32 6.34 -14.34 14.38
CA VAL A 32 6.30 -15.77 14.02
C VAL A 32 7.07 -16.01 12.72
N GLY A 33 7.63 -17.21 12.54
CA GLY A 33 8.28 -17.60 11.27
C GLY A 33 9.68 -17.00 11.06
N ARG A 34 10.44 -16.77 12.13
CA ARG A 34 11.85 -16.30 12.09
C ARG A 34 12.87 -17.41 11.84
N GLY A 35 12.43 -18.68 11.85
CA GLY A 35 13.27 -19.86 11.64
C GLY A 35 13.39 -20.27 10.18
N ARG A 36 13.90 -21.48 9.94
CA ARG A 36 13.92 -22.10 8.59
C ARG A 36 12.54 -22.58 8.14
N ASP A 37 11.66 -22.86 9.09
CA ASP A 37 10.31 -23.34 8.84
C ASP A 37 9.34 -22.18 8.59
N ARG A 38 8.40 -22.41 7.68
CA ARG A 38 7.37 -21.42 7.34
C ARG A 38 6.48 -21.13 8.55
N GLY A 39 6.34 -19.84 8.88
CA GLY A 39 5.39 -19.38 9.89
C GLY A 39 3.97 -19.24 9.34
N TYR A 40 2.97 -19.49 10.17
CA TYR A 40 1.55 -19.30 9.87
C TYR A 40 0.95 -18.27 10.84
N ALA A 41 0.12 -17.36 10.34
CA ALA A 41 -0.62 -16.41 11.15
C ALA A 41 -2.09 -16.40 10.73
N TYR A 42 -2.98 -16.67 11.67
CA TYR A 42 -4.43 -16.69 11.47
C TYR A 42 -5.06 -15.53 12.22
N PHE A 43 -5.70 -14.62 11.49
CA PHE A 43 -6.47 -13.50 12.04
C PHE A 43 -7.96 -13.84 11.96
N LEU A 44 -8.57 -14.09 13.11
CA LEU A 44 -9.95 -14.52 13.21
C LEU A 44 -10.87 -13.34 13.52
N TYR A 45 -12.08 -13.34 12.98
CA TYR A 45 -13.12 -12.37 13.29
C TYR A 45 -14.47 -13.08 13.47
N PRO A 46 -15.42 -12.49 14.22
CA PRO A 46 -16.71 -13.13 14.47
C PRO A 46 -17.53 -13.25 13.18
N PRO A 47 -18.03 -14.45 12.81
CA PRO A 47 -18.81 -14.63 11.59
C PRO A 47 -20.21 -14.00 11.68
N GLU A 48 -20.72 -13.76 12.89
CA GLU A 48 -22.06 -13.19 13.11
C GLU A 48 -22.10 -11.68 12.92
N LYS A 49 -20.93 -11.02 12.89
CA LYS A 49 -20.82 -9.56 12.79
C LYS A 49 -20.23 -9.17 11.44
N PRO A 50 -20.90 -8.29 10.67
CA PRO A 50 -20.30 -7.75 9.46
C PRO A 50 -19.05 -6.94 9.82
N LEU A 51 -17.99 -7.12 9.04
CA LEU A 51 -16.79 -6.30 9.15
C LEU A 51 -17.09 -4.89 8.63
N THR A 52 -16.51 -3.88 9.27
CA THR A 52 -16.46 -2.55 8.68
C THR A 52 -15.57 -2.60 7.43
N GLU A 53 -15.82 -1.72 6.46
CA GLU A 53 -15.01 -1.61 5.24
C GLU A 53 -13.51 -1.45 5.58
N THR A 54 -13.21 -0.58 6.54
CA THR A 54 -11.85 -0.37 7.05
C THR A 54 -11.25 -1.61 7.73
N ALA A 55 -12.03 -2.44 8.42
CA ALA A 55 -11.52 -3.67 9.03
C ALA A 55 -11.24 -4.73 7.96
N HIS A 56 -12.14 -4.84 6.98
CA HIS A 56 -11.96 -5.72 5.84
C HIS A 56 -10.70 -5.36 5.04
N GLU A 57 -10.52 -4.08 4.71
CA GLU A 57 -9.36 -3.60 3.95
C GLU A 57 -8.03 -3.85 4.68
N ARG A 58 -7.99 -3.63 6.00
CA ARG A 58 -6.82 -3.95 6.84
C ARG A 58 -6.49 -5.45 6.81
N LEU A 59 -7.49 -6.31 7.01
CA LEU A 59 -7.30 -7.76 7.03
C LEU A 59 -6.91 -8.30 5.63
N ALA A 60 -7.48 -7.76 4.56
CA ALA A 60 -7.12 -8.11 3.19
C ALA A 60 -5.68 -7.68 2.86
N THR A 61 -5.30 -6.45 3.23
CA THR A 61 -3.96 -5.91 2.98
C THR A 61 -2.88 -6.77 3.63
N ILE A 62 -3.06 -7.15 4.90
CA ILE A 62 -2.06 -7.97 5.62
C ILE A 62 -1.98 -9.41 5.06
N ALA A 63 -3.08 -9.93 4.51
CA ALA A 63 -3.15 -11.25 3.90
C ALA A 63 -2.55 -11.32 2.50
N GLN A 64 -2.64 -10.25 1.71
CA GLN A 64 -2.06 -10.17 0.36
C GLN A 64 -0.56 -9.87 0.39
N HIS A 65 -0.10 -9.03 1.32
CA HIS A 65 1.28 -8.54 1.35
C HIS A 65 2.11 -9.31 2.37
N THR A 66 2.35 -10.59 2.08
CA THR A 66 3.05 -11.54 2.95
C THR A 66 4.54 -11.67 2.69
N GLU A 67 5.04 -11.04 1.62
CA GLU A 67 6.43 -11.18 1.18
C GLU A 67 7.42 -10.37 2.03
N MET A 68 8.68 -10.82 2.05
CA MET A 68 9.77 -10.05 2.66
C MET A 68 9.91 -8.70 1.94
N GLY A 69 9.82 -7.60 2.68
CA GLY A 69 9.82 -6.24 2.11
C GLY A 69 8.45 -5.58 2.00
N ALA A 70 7.36 -6.33 2.24
CA ALA A 70 6.00 -5.81 2.26
C ALA A 70 5.74 -4.72 3.32
N GLY A 71 6.64 -4.54 4.30
CA GLY A 71 6.46 -3.57 5.38
C GLY A 71 6.25 -2.13 4.90
N MET A 72 6.92 -1.72 3.81
CA MET A 72 6.73 -0.39 3.22
C MET A 72 5.32 -0.25 2.63
N TYR A 73 4.85 -1.25 1.89
CA TYR A 73 3.50 -1.25 1.31
C TYR A 73 2.42 -1.22 2.40
N VAL A 74 2.58 -2.06 3.44
CA VAL A 74 1.66 -2.11 4.58
C VAL A 74 1.63 -0.76 5.30
N ALA A 75 2.77 -0.08 5.44
CA ALA A 75 2.83 1.26 6.04
C ALA A 75 2.15 2.33 5.16
N MET A 76 2.35 2.30 3.84
CA MET A 76 1.68 3.20 2.90
C MET A 76 0.16 3.01 2.95
N LYS A 77 -0.31 1.77 2.97
CA LYS A 77 -1.73 1.46 3.05
C LYS A 77 -2.34 1.83 4.42
N ASP A 78 -1.59 1.70 5.51
CA ASP A 78 -2.02 2.19 6.84
C ASP A 78 -2.22 3.71 6.84
N LEU A 79 -1.33 4.46 6.16
CA LEU A 79 -1.44 5.91 6.02
C LEU A 79 -2.66 6.33 5.18
N GLU A 80 -2.93 5.60 4.09
CA GLU A 80 -4.10 5.80 3.23
C GLU A 80 -5.40 5.55 3.99
N ILE A 81 -5.51 4.39 4.66
CA ILE A 81 -6.69 3.98 5.44
C ILE A 81 -6.98 4.96 6.59
N ARG A 82 -5.94 5.54 7.22
CA ARG A 82 -6.09 6.54 8.28
C ARG A 82 -6.52 7.93 7.76
N GLY A 83 -6.59 8.12 6.45
CA GLY A 83 -7.12 9.34 5.87
C GLY A 83 -6.08 10.43 5.64
N ALA A 84 -4.83 10.09 5.30
CA ALA A 84 -3.93 11.09 4.70
C ALA A 84 -4.50 11.74 3.42
N GLY A 85 -5.56 11.16 2.84
CA GLY A 85 -6.40 11.80 1.81
C GLY A 85 -7.17 13.05 2.28
N ASN A 86 -7.22 13.36 3.58
CA ASN A 86 -7.88 14.56 4.10
C ASN A 86 -6.97 15.81 4.13
N LEU A 87 -5.71 15.70 3.70
CA LEU A 87 -4.80 16.85 3.59
C LEU A 87 -5.16 17.83 2.46
N LEU A 88 -6.07 17.44 1.55
CA LEU A 88 -6.45 18.24 0.37
C LEU A 88 -7.82 18.95 0.50
N GLY A 89 -8.45 18.90 1.67
CA GLY A 89 -9.70 19.63 1.94
C GLY A 89 -10.95 18.77 1.78
N GLY A 90 -11.87 18.94 2.74
CA GLY A 90 -13.16 18.28 2.74
C GLY A 90 -14.08 18.75 1.62
N GLU A 91 -15.04 17.90 1.27
CA GLU A 91 -16.19 18.14 0.39
C GLU A 91 -16.01 17.94 -1.13
N GLN A 92 -15.51 16.77 -1.57
CA GLN A 92 -16.05 16.08 -2.77
C GLN A 92 -15.44 14.67 -2.94
N SER A 93 -16.08 13.67 -2.35
CA SER A 93 -15.61 12.29 -2.22
C SER A 93 -15.80 11.39 -3.46
N GLY A 94 -16.05 11.94 -4.65
CA GLY A 94 -16.58 11.14 -5.78
C GLY A 94 -15.57 10.56 -6.78
N HIS A 95 -14.36 11.13 -6.91
CA HIS A 95 -13.40 10.72 -7.96
C HIS A 95 -11.92 10.74 -7.52
N ILE A 96 -11.63 11.13 -6.28
CA ILE A 96 -10.26 11.39 -5.78
C ILE A 96 -9.72 10.21 -4.95
N ALA A 97 -10.43 9.08 -4.88
CA ALA A 97 -10.01 7.93 -4.08
C ALA A 97 -8.88 7.08 -4.72
N GLY A 98 -8.58 7.27 -6.02
CA GLY A 98 -7.66 6.38 -6.74
C GLY A 98 -6.22 6.87 -6.93
N VAL A 99 -5.95 8.17 -6.73
CA VAL A 99 -4.64 8.78 -7.08
C VAL A 99 -3.87 9.29 -5.85
N GLY A 100 -4.40 9.01 -4.65
CA GLY A 100 -3.88 9.50 -3.38
C GLY A 100 -2.47 8.99 -3.07
N PHE A 101 -1.64 9.88 -2.56
CA PHE A 101 -0.22 9.66 -2.18
C PHE A 101 0.79 9.43 -3.31
N ASP A 102 0.54 8.58 -4.31
CA ASP A 102 1.49 8.39 -5.43
C ASP A 102 1.73 9.71 -6.19
N LEU A 103 0.64 10.42 -6.52
CA LEU A 103 0.71 11.73 -7.15
C LEU A 103 1.39 12.76 -6.24
N TYR A 104 1.20 12.68 -4.92
CA TYR A 104 1.87 13.57 -3.97
C TYR A 104 3.39 13.35 -3.97
N ILE A 105 3.84 12.10 -3.89
CA ILE A 105 5.27 11.77 -3.96
C ILE A 105 5.87 12.21 -5.29
N ARG A 106 5.13 12.03 -6.39
CA ARG A 106 5.53 12.53 -7.72
C ARG A 106 5.67 14.04 -7.73
N MET A 107 4.66 14.79 -7.28
CA MET A 107 4.69 16.26 -7.22
C MET A 107 5.80 16.80 -6.30
N VAL A 108 6.03 16.16 -5.16
CA VAL A 108 7.15 16.53 -4.26
C VAL A 108 8.48 16.23 -4.92
N GLY A 109 8.60 15.10 -5.62
CA GLY A 109 9.77 14.74 -6.40
C GLY A 109 10.09 15.77 -7.48
N GLU A 110 9.08 16.16 -8.27
CA GLU A 110 9.16 17.21 -9.30
C GLU A 110 9.59 18.55 -8.68
N ALA A 111 8.93 19.01 -7.62
CA ALA A 111 9.28 20.29 -6.98
C ALA A 111 10.71 20.32 -6.40
N VAL A 112 11.21 19.20 -5.88
CA VAL A 112 12.60 19.09 -5.40
C VAL A 112 13.60 19.03 -6.57
N ALA A 113 13.24 18.36 -7.66
CA ALA A 113 14.05 18.31 -8.87
C ALA A 113 14.17 19.71 -9.48
N ASP A 114 13.07 20.44 -9.62
CA ASP A 114 13.03 21.82 -10.11
C ASP A 114 13.89 22.75 -9.26
N TYR A 115 13.78 22.64 -7.93
CA TYR A 115 14.58 23.46 -7.01
C TYR A 115 16.07 23.17 -7.13
N ARG A 116 16.46 21.89 -7.26
CA ARG A 116 17.87 21.50 -7.49
C ARG A 116 18.38 21.98 -8.85
N ALA A 117 17.57 21.88 -9.89
CA ALA A 117 17.93 22.35 -11.23
C ALA A 117 18.16 23.86 -11.25
N GLN A 118 17.33 24.63 -10.55
CA GLN A 118 17.50 26.08 -10.36
C GLN A 118 18.79 26.43 -9.57
N MET A 119 19.23 25.58 -8.65
CA MET A 119 20.46 25.79 -7.87
C MET A 119 21.74 25.42 -8.62
N ASP A 120 21.74 24.32 -9.38
CA ASP A 120 22.91 23.83 -10.14
C ASP A 120 23.01 24.44 -11.55
N GLY A 121 22.02 25.25 -11.96
CA GLY A 121 21.99 25.90 -13.27
C GLY A 121 21.78 24.93 -14.44
N SER A 122 21.30 23.72 -14.15
CA SER A 122 20.92 22.75 -15.18
C SER A 122 19.57 23.12 -15.79
N VAL A 123 19.44 22.91 -17.10
CA VAL A 123 18.25 23.23 -17.90
C VAL A 123 17.02 22.51 -17.31
N GLU A 124 15.91 23.23 -17.14
CA GLU A 124 14.61 22.67 -16.78
C GLU A 124 14.29 21.50 -17.74
N GLU A 125 14.03 20.31 -17.20
CA GLU A 125 13.50 19.21 -18.02
C GLU A 125 12.10 19.62 -18.47
N GLU A 126 11.93 19.94 -19.76
CA GLU A 126 10.61 20.21 -20.30
C GLU A 126 9.70 19.01 -20.02
N PRO A 127 8.48 19.23 -19.46
CA PRO A 127 7.58 18.13 -19.20
C PRO A 127 7.33 17.37 -20.51
N PRO A 128 7.23 16.03 -20.46
CA PRO A 128 7.03 15.25 -21.67
C PRO A 128 5.78 15.75 -22.39
N LEU A 129 5.98 16.23 -23.62
CA LEU A 129 4.87 16.68 -24.47
C LEU A 129 3.85 15.54 -24.59
N GLU A 130 2.60 15.83 -24.26
CA GLU A 130 1.51 14.87 -24.46
C GLU A 130 1.21 14.77 -25.96
N VAL A 131 1.93 13.86 -26.65
CA VAL A 131 1.79 13.67 -28.10
C VAL A 131 0.65 12.71 -28.37
N LYS A 132 -0.46 13.21 -28.91
CA LYS A 132 -1.56 12.39 -29.42
C LYS A 132 -1.26 11.93 -30.85
N ILE A 133 -1.09 10.63 -31.05
CA ILE A 133 -0.82 10.02 -32.36
C ILE A 133 -2.09 9.29 -32.83
N GLU A 134 -2.74 9.81 -33.87
CA GLU A 134 -3.89 9.15 -34.52
C GLU A 134 -3.44 8.50 -35.84
N LEU A 135 -3.35 7.18 -35.84
CA LEU A 135 -3.00 6.36 -37.01
C LEU A 135 -4.11 5.33 -37.25
N PRO A 136 -4.43 4.98 -38.51
CA PRO A 136 -5.39 3.92 -38.83
C PRO A 136 -4.75 2.53 -38.64
N VAL A 137 -4.20 2.28 -37.46
CA VAL A 137 -3.55 1.02 -37.07
C VAL A 137 -4.20 0.50 -35.80
N ASP A 138 -4.30 -0.82 -35.69
CA ASP A 138 -4.80 -1.47 -34.49
C ASP A 138 -3.66 -1.57 -33.46
N ALA A 139 -3.48 -0.50 -32.69
CA ALA A 139 -2.44 -0.39 -31.66
C ALA A 139 -2.96 -0.83 -30.29
N HIS A 140 -2.91 -2.13 -30.02
CA HIS A 140 -3.16 -2.70 -28.68
C HIS A 140 -2.15 -3.81 -28.38
N VAL A 141 -1.96 -4.16 -27.10
CA VAL A 141 -1.20 -5.35 -26.71
C VAL A 141 -2.10 -6.57 -26.91
N PRO A 142 -1.74 -7.52 -27.79
CA PRO A 142 -2.58 -8.69 -28.05
C PRO A 142 -2.84 -9.52 -26.79
N HIS A 143 -4.05 -10.07 -26.65
CA HIS A 143 -4.45 -10.84 -25.46
C HIS A 143 -3.64 -12.13 -25.23
N ASP A 144 -3.05 -12.70 -26.28
CA ASP A 144 -2.18 -13.86 -26.25
C ASP A 144 -0.73 -13.54 -25.84
N TYR A 145 -0.33 -12.26 -25.89
CA TYR A 145 1.01 -11.81 -25.52
C TYR A 145 1.18 -11.65 -24.00
N ALA A 146 0.11 -11.31 -23.27
CA ALA A 146 0.11 -11.12 -21.82
C ALA A 146 -1.15 -11.74 -21.18
N PRO A 147 -1.15 -13.05 -20.88
CA PRO A 147 -2.23 -13.68 -20.12
C PRO A 147 -2.19 -13.16 -18.68
N GLY A 148 -3.21 -12.39 -18.30
CA GLY A 148 -3.48 -11.98 -16.91
C GLY A 148 -4.11 -13.08 -16.07
#